data_AF-A0A645GI14-F1
#
_entry.id   AF-A0A645GI14-F1
#
_cell.length_a   1.000
_cell.length_b   1.000
_cell.length_c   1.000
_cell.angle_alpha   90.00
_cell.angle_beta   90.00
_cell.angle_gamma   90.00
#
_symmetry.space_group_name_H-M   'P 1'
#
loop_
_entity.id
_entity.type
_entity.pdbx_description
1 polymer ?
#
loop_
_entity_poly.entity_id
_entity_poly.type
_entity_poly.pdbx_seq_one_letter_code
_entity_poly.pdbx_strand_id
1 'polypeptide(L)' 'MQTRPLRKNAYLKVVWNKNKGVTGYEEVEKSAIPKAAQEKLTKG' A
#
# COMPACT_ATOMS: atom_id res chain seq x y z
N MET A 1 14.76 -5.08 15.20
CA MET A 1 13.70 -4.99 14.18
C MET A 1 14.10 -3.90 13.21
N GLN A 2 14.51 -4.26 11.99
CA GLN A 2 14.98 -3.28 11.02
C GLN A 2 13.76 -2.65 10.34
N THR A 3 13.39 -1.44 10.74
CA THR A 3 12.39 -0.63 10.05
C THR A 3 12.93 -0.32 8.66
N ARG A 4 12.52 -1.11 7.67
CA ARG A 4 12.85 -0.84 6.27
C ARG A 4 12.19 0.50 5.90
N PRO A 5 12.98 1.54 5.56
CA PRO A 5 12.39 2.83 5.24
C PRO A 5 11.56 2.71 3.98
N LEU A 6 10.34 3.25 4.02
CA LEU A 6 9.45 3.30 2.87
C LEU A 6 10.04 4.23 1.80
N ARG A 7 10.10 3.77 0.56
CA ARG A 7 10.57 4.58 -0.56
C ARG A 7 9.51 5.61 -0.95
N LYS A 8 9.94 6.83 -1.28
CA LYS A 8 9.05 7.85 -1.84
C LYS A 8 8.49 7.38 -3.18
N ASN A 9 7.21 7.66 -3.43
CA ASN A 9 6.45 7.28 -4.63
C ASN A 9 6.25 5.76 -4.83
N ALA A 10 6.54 4.93 -3.82
CA ALA A 10 6.18 3.52 -3.85
C ALA A 10 4.68 3.33 -3.63
N TYR A 11 4.12 2.25 -4.18
CA TYR A 11 2.77 1.82 -3.87
C TYR A 11 2.81 0.81 -2.73
N LEU A 12 1.87 0.92 -1.80
CA LEU A 12 1.80 0.06 -0.64
C LEU A 12 0.44 -0.63 -0.58
N LYS A 13 0.47 -1.95 -0.41
CA LYS A 13 -0.69 -2.74 -0.04
C LYS A 13 -0.76 -2.78 1.48
N VAL A 14 -1.78 -2.16 2.06
CA VAL A 14 -1.98 -2.11 3.51
C VAL A 14 -2.87 -3.28 3.96
N VAL A 15 -2.42 -4.02 4.97
CA VAL A 15 -3.20 -5.09 5.60
C VAL A 15 -3.92 -4.53 6.81
N TRP A 16 -5.24 -4.37 6.70
CA TRP A 16 -6.09 -3.84 7.77
C TRP A 16 -6.99 -4.92 8.36
N ASN A 17 -7.07 -4.95 9.69
CA ASN A 17 -7.95 -5.79 10.47
C ASN A 17 -8.92 -4.93 11.26
N LYS A 18 -10.21 -5.26 11.22
CA LYS A 18 -11.27 -4.46 11.86
C LYS A 18 -11.05 -4.20 13.36
N ASN A 19 -10.48 -5.16 14.08
CA ASN A 19 -10.29 -5.07 15.53
C ASN A 19 -8.93 -4.50 15.93
N LYS A 20 -7.95 -4.53 15.02
CA LYS A 20 -6.54 -4.17 15.30
C LYS A 20 -6.01 -2.98 14.51
N GLY A 21 -6.79 -2.48 13.55
CA GLY A 21 -6.35 -1.44 12.62
C GLY A 21 -5.38 -1.96 11.57
N VAL A 22 -4.44 -1.11 11.14
CA VAL A 22 -3.39 -1.50 10.19
C VAL A 22 -2.40 -2.41 10.89
N THR A 23 -2.25 -3.63 10.37
CA THR A 23 -1.39 -4.68 10.93
C THR A 23 -0.13 -4.91 10.11
N GLY A 24 -0.06 -4.36 8.91
CA GLY A 24 1.10 -4.50 8.04
C GLY A 24 0.97 -3.73 6.74
N TYR A 25 2.06 -3.68 5.99
CA TYR A 25 2.11 -3.12 4.66
C TYR A 25 3.16 -3.87 3.83
N GLU A 26 2.91 -3.96 2.54
CA GLU A 26 3.81 -4.57 1.56
C GLU A 26 4.04 -3.59 0.42
N GLU A 27 5.31 -3.41 0.02
CA GLU A 27 5.66 -2.66 -1.20
C GLU A 27 5.22 -3.46 -2.40
N VAL A 28 4.45 -2.82 -3.29
CA VAL A 28 3.92 -3.43 -4.51
C VAL A 28 4.25 -2.57 -5.72
N GLU A 29 4.38 -3.21 -6.86
CA GLU A 29 4.53 -2.51 -8.13
C GLU A 29 3.20 -1.92 -8.60
N LYS A 30 3.28 -0.90 -9.47
CA LYS A 30 2.08 -0.26 -10.06
C LYS A 30 1.19 -1.25 -10.81
N SER A 31 1.80 -2.26 -11.45
CA SER A 31 1.15 -3.35 -12.17
C SER A 31 0.30 -4.26 -11.27
N ALA A 32 0.67 -4.37 -9.99
CA ALA A 32 -0.03 -5.20 -9.02
C ALA A 32 -1.23 -4.49 -8.37
N ILE A 33 -1.44 -3.21 -8.66
CA ILE A 33 -2.58 -2.44 -8.16
C ILE A 33 -3.83 -2.86 -8.95
N PRO A 34 -4.92 -3.26 -8.27
CA PRO A 34 -6.19 -3.48 -8.94
C PRO A 34 -6.66 -2.22 -9.70
N LYS A 35 -7.17 -2.37 -10.92
CA LYS A 35 -7.58 -1.24 -11.77
C LYS A 35 -8.49 -0.22 -11.06
N ALA A 36 -9.46 -0.71 -10.28
CA ALA A 36 -10.36 0.14 -9.50
C ALA A 36 -9.64 1.02 -8.46
N ALA A 37 -8.56 0.52 -7.86
CA ALA A 37 -7.73 1.30 -6.95
C ALA A 37 -6.79 2.23 -7.70
N GLN A 38 -6.25 1.78 -8.84
CA GLN A 38 -5.38 2.58 -9.71
C GLN A 38 -6.06 3.87 -10.18
N GLU A 39 -7.34 3.80 -10.59
CA GLU A 39 -8.13 4.97 -11.02
C GLU A 39 -8.32 6.02 -9.91
N LYS A 40 -8.37 5.58 -8.65
CA LYS A 40 -8.49 6.47 -7.49
C LYS A 40 -7.16 7.13 -7.13
N LEU A 41 -6.04 6.44 -7.36
CA LEU A 41 -4.70 6.95 -7.11
C LEU A 41 -4.25 7.99 -8.15
N THR A 42 -4.79 7.96 -9.37
CA THR A 42 -4.48 8.94 -10.42
C THR A 42 -5.31 10.22 -10.37
N LYS A 43 -6.29 10.31 -9.46
CA LYS A 43 -7.20 11.47 -9.29
C LYS A 43 -6.81 12.41 -8.13
N GLY A 44 -5.53 12.43 -7.77
CA GLY A 44 -4.96 13.33 -6.77
C GLY A 44 -4.46 14.63 -7.37
#